data_AF-A0A1J4KGF1-F1
#
_entry.id   AF-A0A1J4KGF1-F1
#
_cell.length_a   1.000
_cell.length_b   1.000
_cell.length_c   1.000
_cell.angle_alpha   90.00
_cell.angle_beta   90.00
_cell.angle_gamma   90.00
#
_symmetry.space_group_name_H-M   'P 1'
#
loop_
_entity.id
_entity.type
_entity.pdbx_description
1 polymer ?
#
loop_
_entity_poly.entity_id
_entity_poly.type
_entity_poly.pdbx_seq_one_letter_code
_entity_poly.pdbx_strand_id
1 'polypeptide(L)'
;MLDYKNDKTEPAHKWFSLELDNRRENYGFTDSNESIPNSIELDFPMLFFGIPDAVNKIIHGIDILESVSQLASYLSKTTDFIKLEDLYSIEFISSLNDLINSVDILAPDLIFIITKLWRYTPESQESIFNNELISSFCRYFQFPNNIKKGAFEAIDFLLRKFPAKICLVSEFDLSQALDNYFLSRNGNTYNGDNSNENADTYIFQDDYYEKPFYFLLTMTINPFLEKVYYRTLMNISLQFITDQYHIPRICSSIILYELIVENNCLDLFLSFKGSIFSLIQAHLLNIPKMFPYLYKIGNILWNNGLENEFLSESCFMNNIAMLLINENFCDDLIPIFRFILNSMSKLWNELYLNSISFGEDSQPIISLILNFSNHSSLNNRVYATTCIASFILAAVIDSKLEVIMNEGFSSIINIIPCLNIEDSEHQIFLKTMLEALLQLISFNHDFIHILNDSDVPEFLHNNFLCINNDKLSQIIDLLLRNLQEYNQAIEQSES
;
A
#
# COMPACT_ATOMS: atom_id res chain seq x y z
N MET A 1 -5.36 -0.55 -27.21
CA MET A 1 -4.21 0.30 -26.84
C MET A 1 -4.80 1.56 -26.24
N LEU A 2 -5.14 1.51 -24.94
CA LEU A 2 -5.77 2.62 -24.23
C LEU A 2 -4.70 3.25 -23.33
N ASP A 3 -4.40 4.52 -23.59
CA ASP A 3 -3.55 5.37 -22.77
C ASP A 3 -4.23 5.56 -21.40
N TYR A 4 -3.71 4.88 -20.37
CA TYR A 4 -3.99 5.20 -18.98
C TYR A 4 -3.21 6.48 -18.63
N LYS A 5 -3.85 7.63 -18.76
CA LYS A 5 -3.39 8.86 -18.11
C LYS A 5 -4.52 9.46 -17.27
N ASN A 6 -4.16 9.70 -16.01
CA ASN A 6 -4.87 10.50 -15.00
C ASN A 6 -6.16 9.89 -14.44
N ASP A 7 -5.99 8.85 -13.63
CA ASP A 7 -6.83 8.74 -12.44
C ASP A 7 -6.19 9.60 -11.36
N LYS A 8 -6.91 10.61 -10.85
CA LYS A 8 -6.52 11.37 -9.67
C LYS A 8 -6.78 10.51 -8.43
N THR A 9 -6.16 9.34 -8.34
CA THR A 9 -5.87 8.78 -7.03
C THR A 9 -4.94 9.79 -6.37
N GLU A 10 -5.37 10.37 -5.26
CA GLU A 10 -4.39 10.97 -4.35
C GLU A 10 -3.30 9.92 -4.17
N PRO A 11 -2.06 10.18 -4.60
CA PRO A 11 -1.16 9.07 -4.92
C PRO A 11 -0.92 8.28 -3.64
N ALA A 12 -0.70 6.96 -3.72
CA ALA A 12 -0.48 6.13 -2.53
C ALA A 12 0.58 6.74 -1.58
N HIS A 13 1.54 7.50 -2.13
CA HIS A 13 2.48 8.31 -1.36
C HIS A 13 1.84 9.35 -0.42
N LYS A 14 0.71 9.99 -0.73
CA LYS A 14 0.09 11.06 0.08
C LYS A 14 -0.69 10.51 1.27
N TRP A 15 -1.58 9.54 1.04
CA TRP A 15 -2.31 8.88 2.12
C TRP A 15 -1.38 8.08 3.02
N PHE A 16 -0.39 7.39 2.45
CA PHE A 16 0.61 6.67 3.23
C PHE A 16 1.66 7.60 3.84
N SER A 17 2.01 8.74 3.25
CA SER A 17 2.79 9.77 3.97
C SER A 17 2.00 10.27 5.17
N LEU A 18 0.69 10.51 5.03
CA LEU A 18 -0.16 10.90 6.17
C LEU A 18 -0.29 9.79 7.22
N GLU A 19 -0.50 8.53 6.83
CA GLU A 19 -0.61 7.38 7.75
C GLU A 19 0.74 7.02 8.37
N LEU A 20 1.84 7.14 7.61
CA LEU A 20 3.20 7.11 8.12
C LEU A 20 3.37 8.22 9.13
N ASP A 21 3.04 9.47 8.81
CA ASP A 21 3.23 10.62 9.70
C ASP A 21 2.37 10.49 10.98
N ASN A 22 1.11 10.03 10.86
CA ASN A 22 0.21 9.76 11.98
C ASN A 22 0.64 8.55 12.83
N ARG A 23 1.19 7.49 12.23
CA ARG A 23 1.73 6.34 12.97
C ARG A 23 3.11 6.65 13.55
N ARG A 24 3.93 7.44 12.86
CA ARG A 24 5.20 7.99 13.36
C ARG A 24 4.93 8.74 14.66
N GLU A 25 3.90 9.58 14.74
CA GLU A 25 3.52 10.24 15.99
C GLU A 25 3.16 9.28 17.14
N ASN A 26 2.50 8.15 16.83
CA ASN A 26 2.00 7.16 17.80
C ASN A 26 3.03 6.10 18.25
N TYR A 27 4.05 5.78 17.43
CA TYR A 27 5.13 4.84 17.77
C TYR A 27 6.38 5.53 18.37
N GLY A 28 6.22 6.77 18.88
CA GLY A 28 7.31 7.50 19.53
C GLY A 28 8.29 8.20 18.58
N PHE A 29 7.90 8.49 17.33
CA PHE A 29 8.57 9.54 16.54
C PHE A 29 8.02 10.95 16.86
N THR A 30 7.17 11.07 17.88
CA THR A 30 6.97 12.33 18.63
C THR A 30 8.23 12.67 19.41
N ASP A 31 8.38 13.93 19.84
CA ASP A 31 9.40 14.45 20.77
C ASP A 31 9.35 13.71 22.12
N SER A 32 9.61 12.41 22.12
CA SER A 32 9.77 11.62 23.32
C SER A 32 11.07 12.07 23.96
N ASN A 33 10.96 12.50 25.22
CA ASN A 33 12.11 12.64 26.09
C ASN A 33 12.79 11.26 26.16
N GLU A 34 13.78 11.05 25.30
CA GLU A 34 14.59 9.83 25.26
C GLU A 34 15.31 9.71 26.61
N SER A 35 14.93 8.69 27.37
CA SER A 35 15.69 8.30 28.56
C SER A 35 16.98 7.63 28.11
N ILE A 36 18.08 8.37 28.27
CA ILE A 36 19.45 7.85 28.19
C ILE A 36 19.58 6.73 29.25
N PRO A 37 20.26 5.60 28.96
CA PRO A 37 20.65 4.67 30.02
C PRO A 37 21.55 5.40 31.02
N ASN A 38 21.06 5.57 32.25
CA ASN A 38 21.70 6.20 33.41
C ASN A 38 23.18 6.58 33.24
N SER A 39 23.42 7.80 32.77
CA SER A 39 24.73 8.44 32.84
C SER A 39 24.66 9.65 33.77
N ILE A 40 25.43 9.57 34.85
CA ILE A 40 25.93 10.61 35.78
C ILE A 40 25.28 11.99 35.62
N GLU A 41 24.56 12.44 36.66
CA GLU A 41 24.06 13.81 36.82
C GLU A 41 25.23 14.81 36.75
N LEU A 42 25.41 15.43 35.58
CA LEU A 42 26.29 16.58 35.38
C LEU A 42 25.45 17.85 35.18
N ASP A 43 25.78 18.89 35.96
CA ASP A 43 25.09 20.18 36.03
C ASP A 43 25.06 20.90 34.67
N PHE A 44 23.86 21.27 34.22
CA PHE A 44 23.55 21.90 32.92
C PHE A 44 24.39 23.16 32.58
N PRO A 45 24.70 24.07 33.51
CA PRO A 45 25.52 25.24 33.22
C PRO A 45 27.00 24.90 32.94
N MET A 46 27.53 23.80 33.48
CA MET A 46 28.90 23.35 33.21
C MET A 46 29.04 22.71 31.83
N LEU A 47 27.98 22.06 31.33
CA LEU A 47 27.99 21.43 30.00
C LEU A 47 28.17 22.47 28.87
N PHE A 48 27.58 23.66 28.98
CA PHE A 48 27.66 24.70 27.94
C PHE A 48 29.09 25.24 27.72
N PHE A 49 29.89 25.35 28.79
CA PHE A 49 31.29 25.78 28.70
C PHE A 49 32.23 24.69 28.19
N GLY A 50 31.83 23.42 28.31
CA GLY A 50 32.63 22.26 27.89
C GLY A 50 32.47 21.86 26.43
N ILE A 51 31.45 22.34 25.70
CA ILE A 51 31.20 21.91 24.31
C ILE A 51 32.34 22.29 23.36
N PRO A 52 32.86 23.53 23.36
CA PRO A 52 34.00 23.85 22.49
C PRO A 52 35.24 23.01 22.83
N ASP A 53 35.47 22.70 24.11
CA ASP A 53 36.57 21.84 24.55
C ASP A 53 36.36 20.38 24.12
N ALA A 54 35.15 19.84 24.26
CA ALA A 54 34.80 18.48 23.82
C ALA A 54 34.91 18.34 22.29
N VAL A 55 34.44 19.33 21.54
CA VAL A 55 34.62 19.39 20.07
C VAL A 55 36.10 19.44 19.71
N ASN A 56 36.88 20.30 20.37
CA ASN A 56 38.30 20.44 20.12
C ASN A 56 39.07 19.14 20.47
N LYS A 57 38.71 18.47 21.56
CA LYS A 57 39.25 17.17 21.97
C LYS A 57 38.94 16.08 20.95
N ILE A 58 37.72 16.03 20.42
CA ILE A 58 37.33 15.13 19.33
C ILE A 58 38.19 15.41 18.08
N ILE A 59 38.35 16.67 17.68
CA ILE A 59 39.16 17.07 16.52
C ILE A 59 40.62 16.60 16.65
N HIS A 60 41.18 16.68 17.86
CA HIS A 60 42.59 16.32 18.11
C HIS A 60 42.78 14.88 18.58
N GLY A 61 41.72 14.06 18.67
CA GLY A 61 41.79 12.67 19.10
C GLY A 61 42.17 12.47 20.58
N ILE A 62 41.83 13.42 21.45
CA ILE A 62 42.14 13.42 22.88
C ILE A 62 40.86 13.08 23.66
N ASP A 63 40.93 12.17 24.65
CA ASP A 63 39.81 11.81 25.53
C ASP A 63 38.48 11.57 24.78
N ILE A 64 38.58 10.88 23.63
CA ILE A 64 37.49 10.74 22.64
C ILE A 64 36.22 10.18 23.28
N LEU A 65 36.33 9.10 24.06
CA LEU A 65 35.19 8.44 24.69
C LEU A 65 34.40 9.38 25.59
N GLU A 66 35.10 10.07 26.50
CA GLU A 66 34.47 11.01 27.44
C GLU A 66 33.88 12.20 26.68
N SER A 67 34.61 12.73 25.68
CA SER A 67 34.18 13.90 24.91
C SER A 67 32.93 13.62 24.06
N VAL A 68 32.85 12.44 23.45
CA VAL A 68 31.68 12.00 22.67
C VAL A 68 30.46 11.82 23.58
N SER A 69 30.59 11.13 24.70
CA SER A 69 29.46 10.95 25.63
C SER A 69 29.02 12.25 26.29
N GLN A 70 29.95 13.16 26.60
CA GLN A 70 29.63 14.51 27.08
C GLN A 70 28.84 15.29 26.03
N LEU A 71 29.25 15.23 24.76
CA LEU A 71 28.54 15.89 23.67
C LEU A 71 27.15 15.31 23.45
N ALA A 72 27.00 13.98 23.43
CA ALA A 72 25.70 13.31 23.32
C ALA A 72 24.76 13.71 24.47
N SER A 73 25.27 13.70 25.71
CA SER A 73 24.52 14.14 26.89
C SER A 73 24.06 15.59 26.78
N TYR A 74 24.91 16.48 26.28
CA TYR A 74 24.53 17.87 26.04
C TYR A 74 23.45 18.00 24.95
N LEU A 75 23.61 17.32 23.81
CA LEU A 75 22.67 17.37 22.69
C LEU A 75 21.29 16.76 23.01
N SER A 76 21.21 15.83 23.99
CA SER A 76 19.95 15.32 24.52
C SER A 76 19.15 16.34 25.32
N LYS A 77 19.85 17.35 25.84
CA LYS A 77 19.37 18.29 26.85
C LYS A 77 19.06 19.67 26.27
N THR A 78 19.55 19.99 25.07
CA THR A 78 19.39 21.30 24.44
C THR A 78 18.50 21.26 23.20
N THR A 79 17.73 22.32 23.00
CA THR A 79 16.96 22.59 21.76
C THR A 79 17.52 23.78 20.98
N ASP A 80 18.52 24.48 21.51
CA ASP A 80 19.04 25.74 20.97
C ASP A 80 20.40 25.51 20.27
N PHE A 81 20.35 25.03 19.03
CA PHE A 81 21.52 24.66 18.21
C PHE A 81 22.18 25.85 17.49
N ILE A 82 21.55 27.03 17.55
CA ILE A 82 21.89 28.23 16.77
C ILE A 82 23.24 28.86 17.20
N LYS A 83 23.85 28.41 18.31
CA LYS A 83 25.06 29.02 18.90
C LYS A 83 26.36 28.22 18.74
N LEU A 84 26.36 27.11 17.99
CA LEU A 84 27.50 26.19 17.95
C LEU A 84 28.05 26.02 16.53
N GLU A 85 28.62 27.09 15.97
CA GLU A 85 29.29 27.06 14.65
C GLU A 85 30.36 25.96 14.56
N ASP A 86 31.05 25.67 15.67
CA ASP A 86 32.09 24.63 15.75
C ASP A 86 31.57 23.22 15.44
N LEU A 87 30.30 22.92 15.73
CA LEU A 87 29.67 21.63 15.43
C LEU A 87 29.45 21.40 13.93
N TYR A 88 29.55 22.46 13.13
CA TYR A 88 29.42 22.43 11.68
C TYR A 88 30.76 22.66 10.97
N SER A 89 31.86 22.76 11.73
CA SER A 89 33.21 22.90 11.17
C SER A 89 33.60 21.65 10.40
N ILE A 90 34.31 21.85 9.27
CA ILE A 90 34.76 20.74 8.40
C ILE A 90 35.64 19.75 9.19
N GLU A 91 36.49 20.28 10.08
CA GLU A 91 37.42 19.51 10.92
C GLU A 91 36.67 18.59 11.89
N PHE A 92 35.63 19.10 12.54
CA PHE A 92 34.79 18.29 13.43
C PHE A 92 34.02 17.21 12.67
N ILE A 93 33.41 17.55 11.54
CA ILE A 93 32.68 16.58 10.71
C ILE A 93 33.63 15.49 10.16
N SER A 94 34.84 15.85 9.74
CA SER A 94 35.87 14.89 9.34
C SER A 94 36.23 13.96 10.49
N SER A 95 36.36 14.49 11.70
CA SER A 95 36.69 13.69 12.90
C SER A 95 35.57 12.73 13.27
N LEU A 96 34.29 13.15 13.15
CA LEU A 96 33.16 12.25 13.31
C LEU A 96 33.18 11.12 12.27
N ASN A 97 33.54 11.43 11.02
CA ASN A 97 33.68 10.44 9.95
C ASN A 97 34.82 9.43 10.22
N ASP A 98 35.92 9.87 10.81
CA ASP A 98 37.00 8.96 11.20
C ASP A 98 36.57 8.07 12.38
N LEU A 99 35.92 8.65 13.39
CA LEU A 99 35.46 7.94 14.59
C LEU A 99 34.40 6.89 14.26
N ILE A 100 33.42 7.28 13.46
CA ILE A 100 32.35 6.39 13.05
C ILE A 100 32.85 5.25 12.17
N ASN A 101 34.07 5.30 11.63
CA ASN A 101 34.68 4.20 10.89
C ASN A 101 35.65 3.35 11.73
N SER A 102 36.12 3.87 12.87
CA SER A 102 37.23 3.26 13.64
C SER A 102 36.83 2.75 15.02
N VAL A 103 35.73 3.21 15.62
CA VAL A 103 35.39 2.93 17.02
C VAL A 103 33.94 2.49 17.20
N ASP A 104 33.70 1.18 17.14
CA ASP A 104 32.36 0.58 17.23
C ASP A 104 31.66 0.80 18.57
N ILE A 105 32.41 0.92 19.67
CA ILE A 105 31.82 1.13 21.01
C ILE A 105 31.12 2.48 21.15
N LEU A 106 31.49 3.45 20.30
CA LEU A 106 30.91 4.80 20.28
C LEU A 106 29.71 4.92 19.34
N ALA A 107 29.35 3.85 18.62
CA ALA A 107 28.29 3.90 17.61
C ALA A 107 26.95 4.48 18.12
N PRO A 108 26.43 4.12 19.32
CA PRO A 108 25.18 4.72 19.81
C PRO A 108 25.25 6.24 19.92
N ASP A 109 26.30 6.76 20.56
CA ASP A 109 26.47 8.20 20.81
C ASP A 109 26.76 8.96 19.52
N LEU A 110 27.58 8.39 18.62
CA LEU A 110 27.89 9.00 17.33
C LEU A 110 26.65 9.06 16.42
N ILE A 111 25.86 7.99 16.35
CA ILE A 111 24.59 7.95 15.61
C ILE A 111 23.66 9.05 16.14
N PHE A 112 23.53 9.16 17.45
CA PHE A 112 22.70 10.17 18.09
C PHE A 112 23.16 11.60 17.76
N ILE A 113 24.46 11.90 17.95
CA ILE A 113 25.05 13.22 17.70
C ILE A 113 24.79 13.64 16.25
N ILE A 114 25.13 12.79 15.29
CA ILE A 114 25.01 13.11 13.86
C ILE A 114 23.54 13.25 13.44
N THR A 115 22.64 12.43 13.98
CA THR A 115 21.20 12.56 13.71
C THR A 115 20.67 13.90 14.22
N LYS A 116 21.09 14.33 15.42
CA LYS A 116 20.76 15.66 15.95
C LYS A 116 21.33 16.75 15.06
N LEU A 117 22.59 16.65 14.64
CA LEU A 117 23.17 17.61 13.71
C LEU A 117 22.35 17.70 12.42
N TRP A 118 22.05 16.58 11.75
CA TRP A 118 21.21 16.55 10.55
C TRP A 118 19.84 17.20 10.76
N ARG A 119 19.19 16.96 11.90
CA ARG A 119 17.88 17.53 12.24
C ARG A 119 17.91 19.05 12.29
N TYR A 120 18.93 19.62 12.92
CA TYR A 120 19.04 21.06 13.13
C TYR A 120 19.97 21.78 12.13
N THR A 121 20.53 21.06 11.15
CA THR A 121 21.40 21.65 10.11
C THR A 121 20.61 22.67 9.27
N PRO A 122 21.08 23.92 9.13
CA PRO A 122 20.52 24.88 8.18
C PRO A 122 20.62 24.35 6.74
N GLU A 123 19.63 24.64 5.89
CA GLU A 123 19.61 24.15 4.49
C GLU A 123 20.87 24.52 3.68
N SER A 124 21.61 25.54 4.09
CA SER A 124 22.84 26.02 3.43
C SER A 124 24.11 25.23 3.77
N GLN A 125 24.09 24.28 4.71
CA GLN A 125 25.28 23.53 5.13
C GLN A 125 25.22 22.06 4.70
N GLU A 126 25.52 21.83 3.41
CA GLU A 126 25.62 20.50 2.82
C GLU A 126 26.78 19.65 3.37
N SER A 127 27.76 20.27 4.06
CA SER A 127 28.99 19.59 4.53
C SER A 127 28.74 18.45 5.51
N ILE A 128 27.65 18.49 6.29
CA ILE A 128 27.26 17.40 7.21
C ILE A 128 26.63 16.22 6.45
N PHE A 129 26.17 16.42 5.22
CA PHE A 129 25.62 15.38 4.35
C PHE A 129 26.71 14.80 3.43
N ASN A 130 27.91 14.61 3.98
CA ASN A 130 29.02 13.96 3.30
C ASN A 130 28.64 12.51 2.98
N ASN A 131 28.89 12.10 1.73
CA ASN A 131 28.65 10.76 1.22
C ASN A 131 29.38 9.68 2.04
N GLU A 132 30.62 9.96 2.51
CA GLU A 132 31.39 9.05 3.36
C GLU A 132 30.75 8.87 4.74
N LEU A 133 30.19 9.94 5.31
CA LEU A 133 29.47 9.86 6.57
C LEU A 133 28.22 9.01 6.39
N ILE A 134 27.37 9.33 5.40
CA ILE A 134 26.14 8.57 5.10
C ILE A 134 26.45 7.08 4.84
N SER A 135 27.51 6.82 4.08
CA SER A 135 28.05 5.50 3.82
C SER A 135 28.37 4.73 5.11
N SER A 136 29.11 5.36 6.03
CA SER A 136 29.54 4.73 7.27
C SER A 136 28.36 4.29 8.14
N PHE A 137 27.22 5.00 8.11
CA PHE A 137 26.03 4.58 8.85
C PHE A 137 25.48 3.23 8.38
N CYS A 138 25.60 2.92 7.10
CA CYS A 138 25.07 1.68 6.54
C CYS A 138 25.77 0.43 7.13
N ARG A 139 27.02 0.56 7.61
CA ARG A 139 27.73 -0.56 8.26
C ARG A 139 27.06 -1.01 9.57
N TYR A 140 26.36 -0.09 10.25
CA TYR A 140 25.66 -0.38 11.50
C TYR A 140 24.35 -1.15 11.31
N PHE A 141 23.93 -1.37 10.08
CA PHE A 141 22.83 -2.31 9.82
C PHE A 141 23.16 -3.75 10.23
N GLN A 142 24.44 -4.08 10.42
CA GLN A 142 24.87 -5.42 10.86
C GLN A 142 25.07 -5.53 12.39
N PHE A 143 24.84 -4.45 13.14
CA PHE A 143 25.09 -4.36 14.58
C PHE A 143 23.87 -4.80 15.42
N PRO A 144 24.02 -4.91 16.77
CA PRO A 144 22.89 -5.20 17.67
C PRO A 144 21.72 -4.23 17.52
N ASN A 145 20.51 -4.70 17.84
CA ASN A 145 19.22 -4.06 17.52
C ASN A 145 19.15 -2.56 17.87
N ASN A 146 19.67 -2.15 19.02
CA ASN A 146 19.65 -0.78 19.50
C ASN A 146 20.52 0.18 18.66
N ILE A 147 21.71 -0.23 18.24
CA ILE A 147 22.59 0.55 17.35
C ILE A 147 21.99 0.59 15.94
N LYS A 148 21.56 -0.58 15.48
CA LYS A 148 20.90 -0.78 14.19
C LYS A 148 19.64 0.09 14.07
N LYS A 149 18.90 0.29 15.17
CA LYS A 149 17.70 1.13 15.22
C LYS A 149 17.99 2.58 14.93
N GLY A 150 18.94 3.15 15.67
CA GLY A 150 19.37 4.52 15.42
C GLY A 150 19.87 4.71 13.99
N ALA A 151 20.56 3.72 13.40
CA ALA A 151 21.02 3.80 12.02
C ALA A 151 19.87 3.90 10.99
N PHE A 152 18.82 3.07 11.11
CA PHE A 152 17.65 3.17 10.21
C PHE A 152 16.89 4.48 10.39
N GLU A 153 16.72 4.94 11.63
CA GLU A 153 16.03 6.20 11.91
C GLU A 153 16.80 7.39 11.35
N ALA A 154 18.11 7.41 11.54
CA ALA A 154 18.99 8.45 11.02
C ALA A 154 18.94 8.51 9.49
N ILE A 155 18.99 7.37 8.82
CA ILE A 155 18.94 7.29 7.36
C ILE A 155 17.54 7.62 6.83
N ASP A 156 16.47 7.17 7.46
CA ASP A 156 15.11 7.57 7.06
C ASP A 156 14.93 9.09 7.21
N PHE A 157 15.40 9.69 8.31
CA PHE A 157 15.40 11.14 8.49
C PHE A 157 16.19 11.84 7.37
N LEU A 158 17.39 11.36 7.06
CA LEU A 158 18.23 11.88 5.99
C LEU A 158 17.50 11.87 4.64
N LEU A 159 16.87 10.76 4.28
CA LEU A 159 16.15 10.61 3.01
C LEU A 159 14.93 11.52 2.91
N ARG A 160 14.28 11.87 4.04
CA ARG A 160 13.21 12.87 4.05
C ARG A 160 13.72 14.26 3.75
N LYS A 161 14.87 14.64 4.33
CA LYS A 161 15.44 15.99 4.19
C LYS A 161 16.20 16.17 2.87
N PHE A 162 16.85 15.11 2.39
CA PHE A 162 17.64 15.10 1.16
C PHE A 162 17.33 13.85 0.31
N PRO A 163 16.17 13.82 -0.38
CA PRO A 163 15.75 12.64 -1.15
C PRO A 163 16.77 12.16 -2.19
N ALA A 164 17.53 13.07 -2.79
CA ALA A 164 18.55 12.75 -3.79
C ALA A 164 19.73 11.91 -3.24
N LYS A 165 19.91 11.83 -1.91
CA LYS A 165 20.97 11.02 -1.28
C LYS A 165 20.65 9.52 -1.25
N ILE A 166 19.49 9.10 -1.76
CA ILE A 166 19.07 7.70 -1.86
C ILE A 166 20.05 6.81 -2.63
N CYS A 167 20.66 7.32 -3.71
CA CYS A 167 21.64 6.56 -4.49
C CYS A 167 22.83 6.13 -3.63
N LEU A 168 23.29 6.99 -2.72
CA LEU A 168 24.42 6.68 -1.85
C LEU A 168 24.08 5.55 -0.89
N VAL A 169 22.90 5.60 -0.27
CA VAL A 169 22.44 4.57 0.68
C VAL A 169 22.24 3.22 -0.03
N SER A 170 21.83 3.26 -1.30
CA SER A 170 21.59 2.06 -2.10
C SER A 170 22.86 1.48 -2.75
N GLU A 171 23.89 2.30 -2.99
CA GLU A 171 25.23 1.86 -3.44
C GLU A 171 25.96 1.01 -2.40
N PHE A 172 25.68 1.23 -1.11
CA PHE A 172 26.13 0.31 -0.07
C PHE A 172 25.36 -1.00 -0.20
N ASP A 173 26.00 -2.09 0.19
CA ASP A 173 25.43 -3.44 0.32
C ASP A 173 24.32 -3.48 1.39
N LEU A 174 23.48 -2.46 1.49
CA LEU A 174 22.19 -2.42 2.16
C LEU A 174 21.36 -3.63 1.77
N SER A 175 21.41 -4.07 0.51
CA SER A 175 20.80 -5.33 0.09
C SER A 175 21.32 -6.50 0.92
N GLN A 176 22.64 -6.64 1.03
CA GLN A 176 23.32 -7.63 1.86
C GLN A 176 23.09 -7.42 3.36
N ALA A 177 22.97 -6.17 3.84
CA ALA A 177 22.76 -5.85 5.24
C ALA A 177 21.32 -6.16 5.67
N LEU A 178 20.36 -5.94 4.77
CA LEU A 178 18.98 -6.38 4.89
C LEU A 178 18.90 -7.90 4.76
N ASP A 179 19.58 -8.51 3.79
CA ASP A 179 19.65 -9.97 3.64
C ASP A 179 20.23 -10.62 4.92
N ASN A 180 21.31 -10.07 5.48
CA ASN A 180 21.91 -10.54 6.74
C ASN A 180 20.96 -10.35 7.94
N TYR A 181 20.23 -9.23 7.99
CA TYR A 181 19.16 -9.03 8.98
C TYR A 181 18.09 -10.11 8.89
N PHE A 182 17.68 -10.46 7.69
CA PHE A 182 16.63 -11.46 7.48
C PHE A 182 17.14 -12.90 7.65
N LEU A 183 18.37 -13.20 7.25
CA LEU A 183 19.02 -14.51 7.46
C LEU A 183 19.25 -14.80 8.95
N SER A 184 19.69 -13.81 9.73
CA SER A 184 19.85 -13.95 11.18
C SER A 184 18.53 -14.21 11.91
N ARG A 185 17.40 -13.72 11.39
CA ARG A 185 16.06 -14.03 11.90
C ARG A 185 15.67 -15.49 11.64
N ASN A 186 15.92 -16.00 10.42
CA ASN A 186 15.62 -17.39 10.07
C ASN A 186 16.55 -18.41 10.76
N GLY A 187 17.73 -17.99 11.22
CA GLY A 187 18.68 -18.85 11.95
C GLY A 187 18.36 -19.04 13.44
N ASN A 188 17.60 -18.14 14.05
CA ASN A 188 17.26 -18.20 15.49
C ASN A 188 15.99 -18.99 15.80
N THR A 189 15.27 -19.51 14.79
CA THR A 189 14.06 -20.33 14.97
C THR A 189 14.35 -21.84 15.00
N TYR A 190 15.61 -22.28 14.86
CA TYR A 190 15.99 -23.69 14.94
C TYR A 190 17.33 -23.89 15.65
N ASN A 191 17.35 -23.66 16.97
CA ASN A 191 18.22 -24.42 17.85
C ASN A 191 17.36 -24.92 19.01
N GLY A 192 16.87 -26.14 18.84
CA GLY A 192 16.22 -26.88 19.91
C GLY A 192 17.24 -27.19 21.00
N ASP A 193 17.36 -26.29 21.97
CA ASP A 193 17.86 -26.64 23.29
C ASP A 193 16.71 -26.46 24.28
N ASN A 194 16.17 -27.60 24.70
CA ASN A 194 15.21 -27.73 25.78
C ASN A 194 15.84 -27.24 27.09
N SER A 195 15.71 -25.96 27.41
CA SER A 195 15.83 -25.52 28.80
C SER A 195 15.09 -24.20 29.04
N ASN A 196 14.13 -24.29 29.96
CA ASN A 196 13.38 -23.24 30.64
C ASN A 196 12.11 -22.73 29.93
N GLU A 197 10.98 -23.28 30.38
CA GLU A 197 9.58 -22.88 30.19
C GLU A 197 9.23 -21.45 30.67
N ASN A 198 10.17 -20.51 30.61
CA ASN A 198 9.94 -19.08 30.83
C ASN A 198 10.42 -18.21 29.64
N ALA A 199 10.83 -18.82 28.51
CA ALA A 199 11.23 -18.09 27.30
C ALA A 199 10.05 -17.71 26.40
N ASP A 200 8.90 -18.39 26.52
CA ASP A 200 7.75 -18.22 25.64
C ASP A 200 6.88 -16.97 25.92
N THR A 201 7.34 -16.09 26.81
CA THR A 201 6.66 -14.81 27.15
C THR A 201 7.53 -13.57 26.96
N TYR A 202 8.76 -13.73 26.44
CA TYR A 202 9.61 -12.61 25.97
C TYR A 202 9.68 -12.52 24.45
N ILE A 203 8.76 -13.19 23.76
CA ILE A 203 8.67 -13.27 22.31
C ILE A 203 8.04 -11.96 21.77
N PHE A 204 8.94 -11.02 21.41
CA PHE A 204 8.74 -9.87 20.52
C PHE A 204 7.77 -8.78 20.99
N GLN A 205 8.20 -8.02 21.99
CA GLN A 205 7.75 -6.63 22.23
C GLN A 205 8.57 -5.60 21.42
N ASP A 206 9.19 -6.03 20.32
CA ASP A 206 10.04 -5.17 19.51
C ASP A 206 9.20 -4.47 18.42
N ASP A 207 8.77 -3.24 18.68
CA ASP A 207 8.34 -2.22 17.70
C ASP A 207 9.37 -1.95 16.56
N TYR A 208 10.42 -2.76 16.50
CA TYR A 208 11.61 -2.58 15.69
C TYR A 208 11.62 -3.39 14.40
N TYR A 209 10.85 -4.48 14.34
CA TYR A 209 10.77 -5.31 13.13
C TYR A 209 10.17 -4.58 11.91
N GLU A 210 9.40 -3.53 12.16
CA GLU A 210 8.75 -2.73 11.12
C GLU A 210 9.69 -1.74 10.41
N LYS A 211 10.72 -1.24 11.10
CA LYS A 211 11.56 -0.13 10.60
C LYS A 211 12.29 -0.43 9.29
N PRO A 212 12.87 -1.64 9.11
CA PRO A 212 13.49 -2.00 7.83
C PRO A 212 12.49 -1.98 6.66
N PHE A 213 11.23 -2.38 6.88
CA PHE A 213 10.20 -2.36 5.83
C PHE A 213 9.73 -0.95 5.49
N TYR A 214 9.59 -0.09 6.50
CA TYR A 214 9.31 1.33 6.23
C TYR A 214 10.47 2.00 5.49
N PHE A 215 11.71 1.70 5.87
CA PHE A 215 12.88 2.20 5.18
C PHE A 215 12.89 1.74 3.71
N LEU A 216 12.70 0.44 3.43
CA LEU A 216 12.58 -0.10 2.07
C LEU A 216 11.48 0.58 1.26
N LEU A 217 10.35 0.86 1.89
CA LEU A 217 9.24 1.56 1.25
C LEU A 217 9.60 3.03 0.97
N THR A 218 10.21 3.76 1.91
CA THR A 218 10.74 5.12 1.71
C THR A 218 11.71 5.15 0.53
N MET A 219 12.58 4.15 0.40
CA MET A 219 13.47 4.04 -0.75
C MET A 219 12.70 3.87 -2.06
N THR A 220 11.71 2.98 -2.08
CA THR A 220 10.96 2.61 -3.29
C THR A 220 10.17 3.81 -3.85
N ILE A 221 9.55 4.61 -2.98
CA ILE A 221 8.76 5.77 -3.39
C ILE A 221 9.63 7.00 -3.71
N ASN A 222 10.95 6.92 -3.52
CA ASN A 222 11.86 8.02 -3.77
C ASN A 222 12.08 8.18 -5.29
N PRO A 223 11.82 9.37 -5.88
CA PRO A 223 11.94 9.58 -7.33
C PRO A 223 13.37 9.51 -7.85
N PHE A 224 14.38 9.57 -6.97
CA PHE A 224 15.80 9.48 -7.33
C PHE A 224 16.35 8.05 -7.24
N LEU A 225 15.54 7.06 -6.87
CA LEU A 225 16.01 5.68 -6.79
C LEU A 225 16.37 5.14 -8.18
N GLU A 226 17.57 4.60 -8.33
CA GLU A 226 18.01 4.04 -9.59
C GLU A 226 17.42 2.65 -9.85
N LYS A 227 17.09 2.37 -11.12
CA LYS A 227 16.46 1.10 -11.54
C LYS A 227 17.28 -0.15 -11.22
N VAL A 228 18.60 -0.01 -11.04
CA VAL A 228 19.49 -1.13 -10.66
C VAL A 228 19.06 -1.78 -9.34
N TYR A 229 18.41 -1.03 -8.44
CA TYR A 229 17.98 -1.50 -7.12
C TYR A 229 16.61 -2.18 -7.11
N TYR A 230 15.80 -2.02 -8.17
CA TYR A 230 14.44 -2.54 -8.22
C TYR A 230 14.39 -4.06 -8.09
N ARG A 231 15.38 -4.76 -8.65
CA ARG A 231 15.49 -6.22 -8.57
C ARG A 231 15.61 -6.67 -7.11
N THR A 232 16.47 -6.03 -6.33
CA THR A 232 16.67 -6.35 -4.92
C THR A 232 15.39 -6.09 -4.12
N LEU A 233 14.79 -4.91 -4.28
CA LEU A 233 13.57 -4.54 -3.56
C LEU A 233 12.42 -5.50 -3.84
N MET A 234 12.28 -5.91 -5.10
CA MET A 234 11.27 -6.89 -5.52
C MET A 234 11.55 -8.28 -4.95
N ASN A 235 12.81 -8.73 -4.94
CA ASN A 235 13.20 -10.00 -4.34
C ASN A 235 12.87 -10.05 -2.84
N ILE A 236 13.24 -9.01 -2.10
CA ILE A 236 12.93 -8.90 -0.66
C ILE A 236 11.40 -8.91 -0.47
N SER A 237 10.68 -8.09 -1.23
CA SER A 237 9.22 -8.00 -1.10
C SER A 237 8.53 -9.34 -1.38
N LEU A 238 8.99 -10.09 -2.38
CA LEU A 238 8.47 -11.44 -2.68
C LEU A 238 8.70 -12.45 -1.55
N GLN A 239 9.78 -12.31 -0.77
CA GLN A 239 10.03 -13.16 0.40
C GLN A 239 9.09 -12.85 1.57
N PHE A 240 8.69 -11.59 1.72
CA PHE A 240 7.95 -11.10 2.89
C PHE A 240 6.46 -10.83 2.66
N ILE A 241 5.99 -10.91 1.41
CA ILE A 241 4.58 -10.71 1.08
C ILE A 241 3.65 -11.78 1.69
N THR A 242 4.21 -12.92 2.13
CA THR A 242 3.52 -13.99 2.84
C THR A 242 4.04 -14.17 4.28
N ASP A 243 4.73 -13.18 4.86
CA ASP A 243 5.26 -13.27 6.22
C ASP A 243 4.14 -13.40 7.26
N GLN A 244 4.41 -14.06 8.39
CA GLN A 244 3.44 -14.23 9.47
C GLN A 244 2.94 -12.89 10.05
N TYR A 245 3.76 -11.83 10.02
CA TYR A 245 3.40 -10.52 10.55
C TYR A 245 2.74 -9.63 9.49
N HIS A 246 1.86 -8.71 9.92
CA HIS A 246 1.09 -7.87 9.00
C HIS A 246 1.91 -6.79 8.30
N ILE A 247 2.81 -6.12 9.02
CA ILE A 247 3.55 -4.96 8.48
C ILE A 247 4.43 -5.32 7.29
N PRO A 248 5.27 -6.38 7.34
CA PRO A 248 6.03 -6.82 6.17
C PRO A 248 5.15 -7.10 4.97
N ARG A 249 4.01 -7.77 5.17
CA ARG A 249 3.06 -8.08 4.11
C ARG A 249 2.50 -6.83 3.47
N ILE A 250 2.06 -5.85 4.29
CA ILE A 250 1.57 -4.56 3.81
C ILE A 250 2.65 -3.83 3.03
N CYS A 251 3.82 -3.60 3.62
CA CYS A 251 4.90 -2.85 2.98
C CYS A 251 5.37 -3.55 1.69
N SER A 252 5.51 -4.87 1.70
CA SER A 252 5.89 -5.65 0.51
C SER A 252 4.84 -5.53 -0.60
N SER A 253 3.55 -5.54 -0.26
CA SER A 253 2.47 -5.34 -1.23
C SER A 253 2.53 -3.95 -1.88
N ILE A 254 2.83 -2.91 -1.08
CA ILE A 254 2.99 -1.55 -1.57
C ILE A 254 4.24 -1.44 -2.46
N ILE A 255 5.38 -1.96 -2.02
CA ILE A 255 6.63 -1.93 -2.81
C ILE A 255 6.42 -2.64 -4.16
N LEU A 256 5.79 -3.81 -4.15
CA LEU A 256 5.49 -4.52 -5.40
C LEU A 256 4.52 -3.74 -6.28
N TYR A 257 3.52 -3.09 -5.70
CA TYR A 257 2.61 -2.22 -6.45
C TYR A 257 3.37 -1.07 -7.11
N GLU A 258 4.17 -0.32 -6.36
CA GLU A 258 4.96 0.81 -6.88
C GLU A 258 5.92 0.36 -7.99
N LEU A 259 6.57 -0.80 -7.83
CA LEU A 259 7.50 -1.32 -8.83
C LEU A 259 6.77 -1.83 -10.10
N ILE A 260 5.72 -2.63 -9.93
CA ILE A 260 5.02 -3.28 -11.06
C ILE A 260 4.13 -2.28 -11.80
N VAL A 261 3.35 -1.49 -11.07
CA VAL A 261 2.31 -0.62 -11.61
C VAL A 261 2.89 0.74 -11.98
N GLU A 262 3.45 1.47 -11.00
CA GLU A 262 3.89 2.85 -11.20
C GLU A 262 5.21 2.92 -11.99
N ASN A 263 6.12 1.97 -11.76
CA ASN A 263 7.42 1.90 -12.43
C ASN A 263 7.47 0.92 -13.62
N ASN A 264 6.34 0.30 -13.99
CA ASN A 264 6.20 -0.61 -15.13
C ASN A 264 7.27 -1.73 -15.17
N CYS A 265 7.57 -2.35 -14.02
CA CYS A 265 8.57 -3.41 -13.88
C CYS A 265 7.96 -4.82 -13.87
N LEU A 266 6.89 -5.04 -14.63
CA LEU A 266 6.23 -6.34 -14.73
C LEU A 266 7.19 -7.44 -15.25
N ASP A 267 7.98 -7.18 -16.29
CA ASP A 267 8.92 -8.16 -16.84
C ASP A 267 9.97 -8.61 -15.81
N LEU A 268 10.42 -7.67 -14.97
CA LEU A 268 11.34 -7.96 -13.88
C LEU A 268 10.68 -8.87 -12.84
N PHE A 269 9.43 -8.60 -12.47
CA PHE A 269 8.65 -9.43 -11.56
C PHE A 269 8.47 -10.87 -12.08
N LEU A 270 8.15 -11.00 -13.37
CA LEU A 270 8.00 -12.32 -14.02
C LEU A 270 9.32 -13.07 -14.17
N SER A 271 10.47 -12.39 -14.10
CA SER A 271 11.79 -13.04 -14.12
C SER A 271 12.12 -13.80 -12.82
N PHE A 272 11.40 -13.52 -11.72
CA PHE A 272 11.58 -14.23 -10.46
C PHE A 272 10.80 -15.54 -10.45
N LYS A 273 11.50 -16.64 -10.17
CA LYS A 273 10.88 -17.96 -10.04
C LYS A 273 9.89 -17.97 -8.87
N GLY A 274 8.64 -18.35 -9.13
CA GLY A 274 7.59 -18.46 -8.10
C GLY A 274 6.93 -17.15 -7.71
N SER A 275 7.22 -16.02 -8.40
CA SER A 275 6.63 -14.72 -8.06
C SER A 275 5.11 -14.70 -8.11
N ILE A 276 4.52 -15.35 -9.12
CA ILE A 276 3.07 -15.53 -9.26
C ILE A 276 2.49 -16.31 -8.08
N PHE A 277 3.13 -17.44 -7.73
CA PHE A 277 2.70 -18.26 -6.60
C PHE A 277 2.75 -17.47 -5.29
N SER A 278 3.84 -16.76 -5.00
CA SER A 278 3.96 -15.90 -3.82
C SER A 278 2.86 -14.84 -3.75
N LEU A 279 2.50 -14.23 -4.89
CA LEU A 279 1.43 -13.24 -4.94
C LEU A 279 0.06 -13.87 -4.68
N ILE A 280 -0.25 -15.04 -5.27
CA ILE A 280 -1.50 -15.76 -5.02
C ILE A 280 -1.60 -16.13 -3.53
N GLN A 281 -0.52 -16.63 -2.93
CA GLN A 281 -0.47 -16.92 -1.49
C GLN A 281 -0.70 -15.65 -0.66
N ALA A 282 -0.17 -14.50 -1.08
CA ALA A 282 -0.43 -13.23 -0.40
C ALA A 282 -1.90 -12.81 -0.45
N HIS A 283 -2.63 -13.14 -1.51
CA HIS A 283 -4.08 -12.95 -1.54
C HIS A 283 -4.80 -13.78 -0.49
N LEU A 284 -4.37 -15.00 -0.20
CA LEU A 284 -4.97 -15.85 0.85
C LEU A 284 -4.69 -15.33 2.26
N LEU A 285 -3.60 -14.58 2.42
CA LEU A 285 -3.15 -14.00 3.67
C LEU A 285 -3.45 -12.50 3.75
N ASN A 286 -4.31 -11.98 2.87
CA ASN A 286 -4.52 -10.56 2.77
C ASN A 286 -5.30 -10.00 3.98
N ILE A 287 -5.08 -8.71 4.23
CA ILE A 287 -5.85 -7.90 5.16
C ILE A 287 -6.31 -6.63 4.42
N PRO A 288 -7.32 -5.90 4.91
CA PRO A 288 -7.89 -4.75 4.19
C PRO A 288 -6.88 -3.76 3.63
N LYS A 289 -5.85 -3.44 4.43
CA LYS A 289 -4.76 -2.53 4.04
C LYS A 289 -3.97 -2.98 2.80
N MET A 290 -4.01 -4.27 2.45
CA MET A 290 -3.33 -4.84 1.29
C MET A 290 -4.20 -4.86 0.04
N PHE A 291 -5.53 -4.79 0.16
CA PHE A 291 -6.45 -4.98 -0.97
C PHE A 291 -6.21 -4.01 -2.13
N PRO A 292 -6.03 -2.69 -1.90
CA PRO A 292 -5.81 -1.73 -2.99
C PRO A 292 -4.57 -2.02 -3.83
N TYR A 293 -3.58 -2.73 -3.26
CA TYR A 293 -2.31 -3.03 -3.91
C TYR A 293 -2.35 -4.40 -4.58
N LEU A 294 -2.71 -5.45 -3.82
CA LEU A 294 -2.73 -6.81 -4.34
C LEU A 294 -3.69 -6.98 -5.51
N TYR A 295 -4.93 -6.48 -5.40
CA TYR A 295 -5.93 -6.64 -6.45
C TYR A 295 -5.64 -5.79 -7.69
N LYS A 296 -4.91 -4.67 -7.56
CA LYS A 296 -4.40 -3.90 -8.71
C LYS A 296 -3.29 -4.67 -9.44
N ILE A 297 -2.33 -5.25 -8.70
CA ILE A 297 -1.30 -6.12 -9.30
C ILE A 297 -1.97 -7.33 -9.97
N GLY A 298 -2.94 -7.96 -9.29
CA GLY A 298 -3.73 -9.07 -9.81
C GLY A 298 -4.42 -8.74 -11.13
N ASN A 299 -5.07 -7.58 -11.25
CA ASN A 299 -5.67 -7.11 -12.50
C ASN A 299 -4.66 -7.01 -13.65
N ILE A 300 -3.46 -6.49 -13.39
CA ILE A 300 -2.41 -6.37 -14.41
C ILE A 300 -1.99 -7.76 -14.88
N LEU A 301 -1.74 -8.68 -13.96
CA LEU A 301 -1.33 -10.05 -14.30
C LEU A 301 -2.44 -10.79 -15.06
N TRP A 302 -3.68 -10.67 -14.60
CA TRP A 302 -4.85 -11.24 -15.26
C TRP A 302 -4.99 -10.74 -16.71
N ASN A 303 -4.86 -9.43 -16.92
CA ASN A 303 -4.94 -8.82 -18.25
C ASN A 303 -3.74 -9.16 -19.16
N ASN A 304 -2.62 -9.60 -18.58
CA ASN A 304 -1.45 -10.09 -19.31
C ASN A 304 -1.49 -11.60 -19.62
N GLY A 305 -2.64 -12.26 -19.47
CA GLY A 305 -2.82 -13.66 -19.87
C GLY A 305 -2.48 -14.68 -18.78
N LEU A 306 -2.34 -14.25 -17.53
CA LEU A 306 -2.00 -15.11 -16.40
C LEU A 306 -3.23 -15.58 -15.61
N GLU A 307 -4.44 -15.45 -16.16
CA GLU A 307 -5.69 -15.87 -15.50
C GLU A 307 -5.66 -17.34 -15.03
N ASN A 308 -5.05 -18.23 -15.82
CA ASN A 308 -5.03 -19.66 -15.51
C ASN A 308 -4.20 -19.97 -14.25
N GLU A 309 -3.20 -19.15 -13.94
CA GLU A 309 -2.40 -19.32 -12.71
C GLU A 309 -3.27 -19.04 -11.49
N PHE A 310 -4.06 -17.95 -11.51
CA PHE A 310 -5.00 -17.61 -10.45
C PHE A 310 -6.11 -18.65 -10.30
N LEU A 311 -6.63 -19.16 -11.41
CA LEU A 311 -7.73 -20.14 -11.41
C LEU A 311 -7.28 -21.57 -11.09
N SER A 312 -6.02 -21.91 -11.35
CA SER A 312 -5.46 -23.23 -10.99
C SER A 312 -5.43 -23.45 -9.48
N GLU A 313 -5.34 -22.38 -8.71
CA GLU A 313 -5.37 -22.36 -7.26
C GLU A 313 -6.81 -22.15 -6.78
N SER A 314 -7.57 -23.24 -6.61
CA SER A 314 -8.98 -23.21 -6.19
C SER A 314 -9.22 -22.40 -4.90
N CYS A 315 -8.18 -22.22 -4.09
CA CYS A 315 -8.20 -21.40 -2.88
C CYS A 315 -8.40 -19.90 -3.16
N PHE A 316 -8.02 -19.38 -4.34
CA PHE A 316 -8.13 -17.96 -4.66
C PHE A 316 -9.60 -17.49 -4.75
N MET A 317 -10.43 -18.23 -5.50
CA MET A 317 -11.86 -17.92 -5.62
C MET A 317 -12.60 -18.13 -4.30
N ASN A 318 -12.24 -19.19 -3.56
CA ASN A 318 -12.76 -19.41 -2.21
C ASN A 318 -12.40 -18.26 -1.27
N ASN A 319 -11.17 -17.72 -1.36
CA ASN A 319 -10.77 -16.58 -0.56
C ASN A 319 -11.58 -15.32 -0.90
N ILE A 320 -11.82 -15.03 -2.19
CA ILE A 320 -12.69 -13.91 -2.58
C ILE A 320 -14.07 -14.05 -1.92
N ALA A 321 -14.67 -15.23 -2.00
CA ALA A 321 -15.99 -15.42 -1.44
C ALA A 321 -15.99 -15.41 0.10
N MET A 322 -14.94 -15.92 0.77
CA MET A 322 -14.75 -15.74 2.22
C MET A 322 -14.64 -14.26 2.62
N LEU A 323 -14.00 -13.42 1.81
CA LEU A 323 -13.91 -11.98 2.06
C LEU A 323 -15.27 -11.29 1.90
N LEU A 324 -16.07 -11.69 0.90
CA LEU A 324 -17.43 -11.17 0.72
C LEU A 324 -18.35 -11.52 1.90
N ILE A 325 -18.18 -12.68 2.52
CA ILE A 325 -19.03 -13.12 3.64
C ILE A 325 -18.68 -12.40 4.94
N ASN A 326 -17.41 -12.04 5.10
CA ASN A 326 -16.92 -11.53 6.36
C ASN A 326 -17.35 -10.07 6.58
N GLU A 327 -18.30 -9.88 7.49
CA GLU A 327 -18.84 -8.56 7.85
C GLU A 327 -17.75 -7.55 8.25
N ASN A 328 -16.62 -8.02 8.81
CA ASN A 328 -15.50 -7.15 9.20
C ASN A 328 -14.85 -6.42 8.02
N PHE A 329 -15.05 -6.91 6.79
CA PHE A 329 -14.45 -6.34 5.59
C PHE A 329 -15.44 -5.58 4.73
N CYS A 330 -16.70 -5.46 5.15
CA CYS A 330 -17.78 -4.91 4.32
C CYS A 330 -17.41 -3.57 3.68
N ASP A 331 -16.80 -2.64 4.43
CA ASP A 331 -16.44 -1.31 3.94
C ASP A 331 -15.17 -1.26 3.07
N ASP A 332 -14.39 -2.35 3.04
CA ASP A 332 -13.09 -2.43 2.36
C ASP A 332 -13.14 -3.20 1.02
N LEU A 333 -14.30 -3.65 0.56
CA LEU A 333 -14.42 -4.58 -0.59
C LEU A 333 -14.25 -3.92 -1.97
N ILE A 334 -14.24 -2.59 -2.07
CA ILE A 334 -14.16 -1.86 -3.35
C ILE A 334 -13.00 -2.34 -4.26
N PRO A 335 -11.76 -2.55 -3.78
CA PRO A 335 -10.68 -3.05 -4.61
C PRO A 335 -10.95 -4.45 -5.19
N ILE A 336 -11.70 -5.29 -4.47
CA ILE A 336 -12.09 -6.64 -4.90
C ILE A 336 -13.14 -6.53 -6.01
N PHE A 337 -14.16 -5.68 -5.83
CA PHE A 337 -15.14 -5.44 -6.89
C PHE A 337 -14.50 -4.85 -8.15
N ARG A 338 -13.55 -3.91 -8.03
CA ARG A 338 -12.78 -3.40 -9.17
C ARG A 338 -12.00 -4.51 -9.89
N PHE A 339 -11.43 -5.46 -9.15
CA PHE A 339 -10.79 -6.64 -9.74
C PHE A 339 -11.78 -7.51 -10.52
N ILE A 340 -12.93 -7.81 -9.91
CA ILE A 340 -13.99 -8.60 -10.55
C ILE A 340 -14.50 -7.91 -11.82
N LEU A 341 -14.75 -6.61 -11.78
CA LEU A 341 -15.19 -5.81 -12.93
C LEU A 341 -14.24 -5.92 -14.11
N ASN A 342 -12.95 -5.71 -13.86
CA ASN A 342 -11.93 -5.72 -14.91
C ASN A 342 -11.68 -7.12 -15.47
N SER A 343 -11.97 -8.16 -14.69
CA SER A 343 -11.69 -9.56 -15.03
C SER A 343 -12.92 -10.33 -15.54
N MET A 344 -14.11 -9.69 -15.53
CA MET A 344 -15.42 -10.36 -15.70
C MET A 344 -15.53 -11.25 -16.95
N SER A 345 -14.98 -10.81 -18.09
CA SER A 345 -15.06 -11.55 -19.36
C SER A 345 -14.49 -12.97 -19.28
N LYS A 346 -13.49 -13.18 -18.40
CA LYS A 346 -12.87 -14.49 -18.15
C LYS A 346 -13.31 -15.11 -16.81
N LEU A 347 -13.82 -14.29 -15.89
CA LEU A 347 -14.10 -14.69 -14.50
C LEU A 347 -15.55 -15.13 -14.27
N TRP A 348 -16.50 -14.73 -15.12
CA TRP A 348 -17.95 -14.94 -14.86
C TRP A 348 -18.31 -16.40 -14.58
N ASN A 349 -17.70 -17.35 -15.30
CA ASN A 349 -18.01 -18.77 -15.15
C ASN A 349 -17.62 -19.28 -13.77
N GLU A 350 -16.48 -18.82 -13.27
CA GLU A 350 -15.98 -19.17 -11.93
C GLU A 350 -16.83 -18.54 -10.83
N LEU A 351 -17.38 -17.34 -11.03
CA LEU A 351 -18.30 -16.71 -10.08
C LEU A 351 -19.65 -17.43 -9.97
N TYR A 352 -20.09 -18.04 -11.07
CA TYR A 352 -21.36 -18.75 -11.15
C TYR A 352 -21.24 -20.22 -10.70
N LEU A 353 -20.16 -20.91 -11.08
CA LEU A 353 -19.99 -22.34 -10.77
C LEU A 353 -19.40 -22.59 -9.39
N ASN A 354 -18.48 -21.75 -8.90
CA ASN A 354 -17.93 -21.95 -7.56
C ASN A 354 -18.97 -21.50 -6.53
N SER A 355 -19.30 -22.40 -5.62
CA SER A 355 -20.20 -22.14 -4.52
C SER A 355 -19.48 -22.30 -3.19
N ILE A 356 -19.80 -21.43 -2.23
CA ILE A 356 -19.41 -21.62 -0.84
C ILE A 356 -20.57 -22.31 -0.12
N SER A 357 -20.23 -23.36 0.62
CA SER A 357 -21.15 -24.06 1.50
C SER A 357 -21.28 -23.32 2.84
N PHE A 358 -22.49 -22.88 3.15
CA PHE A 358 -22.91 -22.34 4.45
C PHE A 358 -23.81 -23.36 5.15
N GLY A 359 -23.21 -24.29 5.90
CA GLY A 359 -23.98 -25.39 6.45
C GLY A 359 -24.50 -26.31 5.34
N GLU A 360 -25.83 -26.39 5.18
CA GLU A 360 -26.49 -27.21 4.15
C GLU A 360 -26.71 -26.49 2.82
N ASP A 361 -26.61 -25.15 2.78
CA ASP A 361 -26.86 -24.35 1.58
C ASP A 361 -25.57 -23.95 0.88
N SER A 362 -25.44 -24.29 -0.40
CA SER A 362 -24.35 -23.81 -1.26
C SER A 362 -24.80 -22.60 -2.07
N GLN A 363 -24.11 -21.48 -1.94
CA GLN A 363 -24.41 -20.27 -2.71
C GLN A 363 -23.26 -19.92 -3.66
N PRO A 364 -23.54 -19.69 -4.96
CA PRO A 364 -22.57 -19.15 -5.90
C PRO A 364 -22.00 -17.80 -5.45
N ILE A 365 -20.75 -17.52 -5.82
CA ILE A 365 -20.11 -16.22 -5.50
C ILE A 365 -20.90 -15.05 -6.09
N ILE A 366 -21.45 -15.21 -7.30
CA ILE A 366 -22.26 -14.16 -7.94
C ILE A 366 -23.51 -13.81 -7.11
N SER A 367 -24.10 -14.77 -6.39
CA SER A 367 -25.24 -14.53 -5.50
C SER A 367 -24.84 -13.71 -4.27
N LEU A 368 -23.61 -13.90 -3.76
CA LEU A 368 -23.07 -13.06 -2.69
C LEU A 368 -22.90 -11.61 -3.18
N ILE A 369 -22.34 -11.41 -4.38
CA ILE A 369 -22.20 -10.08 -4.98
C ILE A 369 -23.57 -9.42 -5.17
N LEU A 370 -24.57 -10.19 -5.59
CA LEU A 370 -25.95 -9.72 -5.75
C LEU A 370 -26.56 -9.27 -4.41
N ASN A 371 -26.34 -10.04 -3.34
CA ASN A 371 -26.74 -9.65 -1.99
C ASN A 371 -26.11 -8.30 -1.58
N PHE A 372 -24.81 -8.09 -1.84
CA PHE A 372 -24.16 -6.80 -1.61
C PHE A 372 -24.83 -5.68 -2.41
N SER A 373 -25.10 -5.92 -3.69
CA SER A 373 -25.72 -4.95 -4.58
C SER A 373 -27.09 -4.43 -4.08
N ASN A 374 -27.83 -5.26 -3.35
CA ASN A 374 -29.15 -4.93 -2.83
C ASN A 374 -29.13 -4.38 -1.40
N HIS A 375 -28.17 -4.80 -0.56
CA HIS A 375 -28.27 -4.62 0.88
C HIS A 375 -27.08 -3.91 1.55
N SER A 376 -25.98 -3.60 0.84
CA SER A 376 -24.82 -2.95 1.44
C SER A 376 -24.91 -1.41 1.50
N SER A 377 -23.85 -0.76 1.97
CA SER A 377 -23.67 0.70 1.87
C SER A 377 -23.73 1.16 0.40
N LEU A 378 -24.16 2.40 0.15
CA LEU A 378 -24.37 2.93 -1.21
C LEU A 378 -23.12 2.77 -2.10
N ASN A 379 -21.94 3.09 -1.57
CA ASN A 379 -20.69 2.96 -2.30
C ASN A 379 -20.46 1.50 -2.73
N ASN A 380 -20.55 0.55 -1.82
CA ASN A 380 -20.42 -0.87 -2.16
C ASN A 380 -21.49 -1.35 -3.13
N ARG A 381 -22.74 -0.86 -2.98
CA ARG A 381 -23.83 -1.19 -3.91
C ARG A 381 -23.51 -0.75 -5.33
N VAL A 382 -22.98 0.45 -5.53
CA VAL A 382 -22.56 0.93 -6.86
C VAL A 382 -21.58 -0.03 -7.52
N TYR A 383 -20.50 -0.42 -6.82
CA TYR A 383 -19.50 -1.35 -7.37
C TYR A 383 -20.06 -2.77 -7.57
N ALA A 384 -20.81 -3.29 -6.61
CA ALA A 384 -21.40 -4.62 -6.68
C ALA A 384 -22.46 -4.71 -7.78
N THR A 385 -23.36 -3.73 -7.92
CA THR A 385 -24.34 -3.66 -9.01
C THR A 385 -23.65 -3.53 -10.36
N THR A 386 -22.54 -2.79 -10.45
CA THR A 386 -21.75 -2.75 -11.68
C THR A 386 -21.17 -4.13 -12.00
N CYS A 387 -20.75 -4.92 -10.99
CA CYS A 387 -20.31 -6.30 -11.19
C CYS A 387 -21.46 -7.16 -11.74
N ILE A 388 -22.68 -7.01 -11.22
CA ILE A 388 -23.87 -7.71 -11.72
C ILE A 388 -24.15 -7.32 -13.18
N ALA A 389 -24.11 -6.03 -13.52
CA ALA A 389 -24.28 -5.58 -14.90
C ALA A 389 -23.21 -6.16 -15.83
N SER A 390 -21.94 -6.14 -15.41
CA SER A 390 -20.82 -6.72 -16.18
C SER A 390 -20.97 -8.24 -16.35
N PHE A 391 -21.44 -8.95 -15.32
CA PHE A 391 -21.76 -10.38 -15.39
C PHE A 391 -22.87 -10.64 -16.42
N ILE A 392 -23.93 -9.83 -16.39
CA ILE A 392 -25.03 -9.92 -17.35
C ILE A 392 -24.54 -9.68 -18.77
N LEU A 393 -23.55 -8.83 -19.00
CA LEU A 393 -22.97 -8.66 -20.34
C LEU A 393 -22.16 -9.90 -20.76
N ALA A 394 -21.36 -10.46 -19.84
CA ALA A 394 -20.37 -11.50 -20.15
C ALA A 394 -20.91 -12.94 -20.20
N ALA A 395 -21.86 -13.30 -19.34
CA ALA A 395 -22.25 -14.70 -19.12
C ALA A 395 -23.01 -15.33 -20.32
N VAL A 396 -23.39 -16.60 -20.21
CA VAL A 396 -24.33 -17.24 -21.15
C VAL A 396 -25.79 -17.01 -20.73
N ILE A 397 -26.73 -17.14 -21.67
CA ILE A 397 -28.15 -16.77 -21.47
C ILE A 397 -28.74 -17.39 -20.20
N ASP A 398 -28.55 -18.70 -19.98
CA ASP A 398 -29.15 -19.40 -18.84
C ASP A 398 -28.67 -18.83 -17.49
N SER A 399 -27.36 -18.65 -17.33
CA SER A 399 -26.76 -18.08 -16.10
C SER A 399 -27.18 -16.62 -15.89
N LYS A 400 -27.33 -15.84 -16.96
CA LYS A 400 -27.85 -14.46 -16.85
C LYS A 400 -29.27 -14.47 -16.29
N LEU A 401 -30.15 -15.26 -16.88
CA LEU A 401 -31.58 -15.30 -16.52
C LEU A 401 -31.79 -15.61 -15.04
N GLU A 402 -31.01 -16.53 -14.48
CA GLU A 402 -31.11 -16.84 -13.06
C GLU A 402 -30.73 -15.65 -12.17
N VAL A 403 -29.61 -14.97 -12.45
CA VAL A 403 -29.19 -13.78 -11.69
C VAL A 403 -30.19 -12.64 -11.83
N ILE A 404 -30.76 -12.47 -13.03
CA ILE A 404 -31.78 -11.44 -13.31
C ILE A 404 -33.05 -11.69 -12.49
N MET A 405 -33.54 -12.94 -12.45
CA MET A 405 -34.75 -13.32 -11.73
C MET A 405 -34.59 -13.19 -10.21
N ASN A 406 -33.36 -13.32 -9.71
CA ASN A 406 -33.03 -13.12 -8.30
C ASN A 406 -32.71 -11.65 -7.96
N GLU A 407 -33.52 -10.71 -8.46
CA GLU A 407 -33.41 -9.26 -8.20
C GLU A 407 -32.23 -8.54 -8.89
N GLY A 408 -31.48 -9.20 -9.79
CA GLY A 408 -30.39 -8.57 -10.53
C GLY A 408 -30.84 -7.37 -11.38
N PHE A 409 -32.03 -7.45 -11.98
CA PHE A 409 -32.62 -6.33 -12.71
C PHE A 409 -32.94 -5.14 -11.80
N SER A 410 -33.63 -5.41 -10.69
CA SER A 410 -34.04 -4.42 -9.70
C SER A 410 -32.84 -3.70 -9.09
N SER A 411 -31.74 -4.42 -8.82
CA SER A 411 -30.48 -3.83 -8.35
C SER A 411 -29.98 -2.74 -9.30
N ILE A 412 -29.95 -3.00 -10.61
CA ILE A 412 -29.44 -2.08 -11.62
C ILE A 412 -30.29 -0.82 -11.69
N ILE A 413 -31.61 -0.96 -11.84
CA ILE A 413 -32.50 0.21 -12.00
C ILE A 413 -32.53 1.08 -10.74
N ASN A 414 -32.34 0.50 -9.56
CA ASN A 414 -32.33 1.24 -8.29
C ASN A 414 -31.02 2.01 -8.05
N ILE A 415 -29.92 1.63 -8.71
CA ILE A 415 -28.61 2.25 -8.51
C ILE A 415 -28.30 3.33 -9.54
N ILE A 416 -28.79 3.20 -10.78
CA ILE A 416 -28.56 4.20 -11.83
C ILE A 416 -28.87 5.64 -11.35
N PRO A 417 -30.02 5.92 -10.71
CA PRO A 417 -30.35 7.28 -10.25
C PRO A 417 -29.42 7.83 -9.17
N CYS A 418 -28.66 6.96 -8.49
CA CYS A 418 -27.73 7.35 -7.42
C CYS A 418 -26.32 7.68 -7.94
N LEU A 419 -26.05 7.55 -9.24
CA LEU A 419 -24.72 7.77 -9.79
C LEU A 419 -24.39 9.26 -9.92
N ASN A 420 -23.20 9.65 -9.45
CA ASN A 420 -22.64 10.97 -9.73
C ASN A 420 -22.06 11.03 -11.14
N ILE A 421 -22.83 11.50 -12.12
CA ILE A 421 -22.41 11.56 -13.53
C ILE A 421 -21.25 12.51 -13.82
N GLU A 422 -20.93 13.44 -12.91
CA GLU A 422 -19.78 14.32 -13.09
C GLU A 422 -18.46 13.55 -12.90
N ASP A 423 -18.51 12.43 -12.18
CA ASP A 423 -17.39 11.52 -11.96
C ASP A 423 -17.20 10.60 -13.18
N SER A 424 -15.97 10.59 -13.71
CA SER A 424 -15.62 9.80 -14.91
C SER A 424 -15.76 8.29 -14.71
N GLU A 425 -15.49 7.78 -13.51
CA GLU A 425 -15.65 6.37 -13.18
C GLU A 425 -17.13 5.99 -13.13
N HIS A 426 -17.96 6.85 -12.54
CA HIS A 426 -19.42 6.64 -12.52
C HIS A 426 -20.05 6.71 -13.91
N GLN A 427 -19.50 7.47 -14.86
CA GLN A 427 -19.93 7.41 -16.26
C GLN A 427 -19.63 6.03 -16.90
N ILE A 428 -18.50 5.40 -16.55
CA ILE A 428 -18.18 4.03 -17.00
C ILE A 428 -19.15 3.02 -16.38
N PHE A 429 -19.50 3.19 -15.10
CA PHE A 429 -20.49 2.36 -14.43
C PHE A 429 -21.87 2.49 -15.06
N LEU A 430 -22.32 3.73 -15.28
CA LEU A 430 -23.58 4.02 -15.96
C LEU A 430 -23.62 3.36 -17.34
N LYS A 431 -22.56 3.50 -18.13
CA LYS A 431 -22.45 2.84 -19.43
C LYS A 431 -22.65 1.33 -19.34
N THR A 432 -21.94 0.68 -18.42
CA THR A 432 -22.01 -0.78 -18.22
C THR A 432 -23.42 -1.22 -17.82
N MET A 433 -24.06 -0.48 -16.91
CA MET A 433 -25.43 -0.75 -16.46
C MET A 433 -26.46 -0.56 -17.57
N LEU A 434 -26.34 0.50 -18.39
CA LEU A 434 -27.27 0.73 -19.50
C LEU A 434 -27.09 -0.27 -20.64
N GLU A 435 -25.85 -0.68 -20.94
CA GLU A 435 -25.59 -1.77 -21.90
C GLU A 435 -26.25 -3.07 -21.43
N ALA A 436 -26.14 -3.37 -20.12
CA ALA A 436 -26.81 -4.53 -19.54
C ALA A 436 -28.33 -4.39 -19.67
N LEU A 437 -28.94 -3.26 -19.27
CA LEU A 437 -30.39 -3.05 -19.39
C LEU A 437 -30.89 -3.19 -20.83
N LEU A 438 -30.20 -2.61 -21.81
CA LEU A 438 -30.55 -2.77 -23.23
C LEU A 438 -30.57 -4.25 -23.65
N GLN A 439 -29.55 -5.01 -23.23
CA GLN A 439 -29.51 -6.44 -23.48
C GLN A 439 -30.70 -7.16 -22.81
N LEU A 440 -31.04 -6.81 -21.57
CA LEU A 440 -32.15 -7.42 -20.84
C LEU A 440 -33.52 -7.15 -21.46
N ILE A 441 -33.79 -5.90 -21.85
CA ILE A 441 -35.03 -5.50 -22.50
C ILE A 441 -35.19 -6.20 -23.86
N SER A 442 -34.08 -6.45 -24.57
CA SER A 442 -34.11 -7.22 -25.81
C SER A 442 -34.46 -8.71 -25.61
N PHE A 443 -34.28 -9.23 -24.39
CA PHE A 443 -34.59 -10.63 -24.05
C PHE A 443 -36.02 -10.83 -23.55
N ASN A 444 -36.55 -9.92 -22.73
CA ASN A 444 -37.93 -10.00 -22.24
C ASN A 444 -38.57 -8.60 -22.20
N HIS A 445 -39.70 -8.47 -22.89
CA HIS A 445 -40.50 -7.25 -22.90
C HIS A 445 -41.03 -6.86 -21.52
N ASP A 446 -41.22 -7.79 -20.58
CA ASP A 446 -41.68 -7.44 -19.22
C ASP A 446 -40.70 -6.48 -18.52
N PHE A 447 -39.40 -6.56 -18.82
CA PHE A 447 -38.40 -5.67 -18.25
C PHE A 447 -38.55 -4.23 -18.75
N ILE A 448 -39.12 -4.01 -19.94
CA ILE A 448 -39.35 -2.64 -20.45
C ILE A 448 -40.41 -1.92 -19.63
N HIS A 449 -41.45 -2.66 -19.19
CA HIS A 449 -42.50 -2.13 -18.32
C HIS A 449 -41.91 -1.70 -16.99
N ILE A 450 -41.14 -2.58 -16.34
CA ILE A 450 -40.54 -2.30 -15.02
C ILE A 450 -39.56 -1.11 -15.13
N LEU A 451 -38.80 -1.01 -16.22
CA LEU A 451 -37.90 0.11 -16.44
C LEU A 451 -38.65 1.43 -16.65
N ASN A 452 -39.75 1.41 -17.40
CA ASN A 452 -40.58 2.57 -17.69
C ASN A 452 -41.18 3.18 -16.41
N ASP A 453 -41.50 2.32 -15.43
CA ASP A 453 -42.06 2.72 -14.12
C ASP A 453 -40.98 3.13 -13.09
N SER A 454 -39.70 3.07 -13.45
CA SER A 454 -38.58 3.42 -12.54
C SER A 454 -38.15 4.88 -12.68
N ASP A 455 -37.26 5.33 -11.80
CA ASP A 455 -36.66 6.68 -11.88
C ASP A 455 -35.58 6.81 -12.99
N VAL A 456 -35.22 5.71 -13.66
CA VAL A 456 -34.15 5.70 -14.68
C VAL A 456 -34.45 6.62 -15.86
N PRO A 457 -35.63 6.59 -16.51
CA PRO A 457 -35.90 7.45 -17.66
C PRO A 457 -35.82 8.94 -17.32
N GLU A 458 -36.36 9.34 -16.17
CA GLU A 458 -36.27 10.72 -15.67
C GLU A 458 -34.82 11.11 -15.40
N PHE A 459 -34.07 10.25 -14.69
CA PHE A 459 -32.66 10.46 -14.45
C PHE A 459 -31.87 10.67 -15.74
N LEU A 460 -32.08 9.83 -16.76
CA LEU A 460 -31.38 9.94 -18.04
C LEU A 460 -31.75 11.22 -18.79
N HIS A 461 -33.03 11.62 -18.80
CA HIS A 461 -33.47 12.87 -19.41
C HIS A 461 -32.84 14.09 -18.77
N ASN A 462 -32.83 14.15 -17.43
CA ASN A 462 -32.31 15.28 -16.68
C ASN A 462 -30.79 15.44 -16.83
N ASN A 463 -30.08 14.34 -17.09
CA ASN A 463 -28.63 14.29 -17.07
C ASN A 463 -27.97 14.13 -18.45
N PHE A 464 -28.76 13.99 -19.52
CA PHE A 464 -28.27 13.76 -20.88
C PHE A 464 -27.23 14.79 -21.34
N LEU A 465 -27.46 16.07 -21.01
CA LEU A 465 -26.58 17.18 -21.42
C LEU A 465 -25.23 17.19 -20.69
N CYS A 466 -25.12 16.52 -19.53
CA CYS A 466 -23.90 16.47 -18.74
C CYS A 466 -22.96 15.32 -19.18
N ILE A 467 -23.42 14.46 -20.10
CA ILE A 467 -22.68 13.29 -20.54
C ILE A 467 -21.79 13.66 -21.72
N ASN A 468 -20.47 13.65 -21.48
CA ASN A 468 -19.44 14.00 -22.46
C ASN A 468 -18.88 12.77 -23.21
N ASN A 469 -19.66 11.70 -23.35
CA ASN A 469 -19.23 10.45 -23.97
C ASN A 469 -20.20 10.02 -25.07
N ASP A 470 -19.80 10.17 -26.33
CA ASP A 470 -20.63 9.91 -27.52
C ASP A 470 -21.27 8.51 -27.52
N LYS A 471 -20.54 7.49 -27.05
CA LYS A 471 -21.08 6.12 -26.98
C LYS A 471 -22.16 5.99 -25.91
N LEU A 472 -21.95 6.64 -24.77
CA LEU A 472 -22.92 6.64 -23.68
C LEU A 472 -24.19 7.39 -24.09
N SER A 473 -24.06 8.54 -24.75
CA SER A 473 -25.20 9.28 -25.30
C SER A 473 -26.00 8.45 -26.30
N GLN A 474 -25.34 7.72 -27.20
CA GLN A 474 -26.00 6.80 -28.13
C GLN A 474 -26.78 5.68 -27.43
N ILE A 475 -26.22 5.10 -26.36
CA ILE A 475 -26.87 4.07 -25.56
C ILE A 475 -28.14 4.63 -24.89
N ILE A 476 -28.05 5.85 -24.35
CA ILE A 476 -29.17 6.52 -23.71
C ILE A 476 -30.27 6.82 -24.73
N ASP A 477 -29.91 7.38 -25.89
CA ASP A 477 -30.86 7.67 -26.97
C ASP A 477 -31.61 6.41 -27.41
N LEU A 478 -30.90 5.27 -27.54
CA LEU A 478 -31.50 4.00 -27.91
C LEU A 478 -32.49 3.50 -26.84
N LEU A 479 -32.10 3.58 -25.58
CA LEU A 479 -32.93 3.14 -24.46
C LEU A 479 -34.19 4.01 -24.31
N LEU A 480 -34.05 5.33 -24.41
CA LEU A 480 -35.19 6.26 -24.38
C LEU A 480 -36.12 6.06 -25.57
N ARG A 481 -35.59 5.77 -26.76
CA ARG A 481 -36.42 5.44 -27.94
C ARG A 481 -37.22 4.16 -27.74
N ASN A 482 -36.59 3.09 -27.22
CA ASN A 482 -37.30 1.84 -26.94
C ASN A 482 -38.46 2.05 -25.95
N LEU A 483 -38.25 2.89 -24.92
CA LEU A 483 -39.31 3.26 -23.96
C LEU A 483 -40.44 4.07 -24.62
N GLN A 484 -40.10 5.01 -25.52
CA GLN A 484 -41.10 5.77 -26.28
C GLN A 484 -41.94 4.87 -27.18
N GLU A 485 -41.32 3.93 -27.90
CA GLU A 485 -42.00 2.96 -28.76
C GLU A 485 -42.94 2.06 -27.94
N TYR A 486 -42.51 1.66 -26.74
CA TYR A 486 -43.35 0.90 -25.81
C TYR A 486 -44.58 1.67 -25.33
N ASN A 487 -44.40 2.92 -24.89
CA ASN A 487 -45.50 3.78 -24.44
C ASN A 487 -46.53 4.01 -25.57
N GLN A 488 -46.06 4.23 -26.81
CA GLN A 488 -46.94 4.34 -27.98
C GLN A 488 -47.72 3.05 -28.24
N ALA A 489 -47.10 1.88 -28.06
CA ALA A 489 -47.76 0.59 -28.22
C ALA A 489 -48.85 0.36 -27.16
N ILE A 490 -48.62 0.78 -25.90
CA ILE A 490 -49.63 0.73 -24.84
C ILE A 490 -50.81 1.64 -25.18
N GLU A 491 -50.56 2.91 -25.50
CA GLU A 491 -51.61 3.88 -25.84
C GLU A 491 -52.48 3.42 -27.02
N GLN A 492 -51.89 2.74 -28.01
CA GLN A 492 -52.60 2.14 -29.13
C GLN A 492 -53.39 0.87 -28.77
N SER A 493 -53.02 0.18 -27.69
CA SER A 493 -53.73 -1.02 -27.20
C SER A 493 -54.90 -0.68 -26.26
N GLU A 494 -54.86 0.50 -25.64
CA GLU A 494 -55.89 1.02 -24.72
C GLU A 494 -56.94 1.91 -25.42
N SER A 495 -56.73 2.26 -26.70
CA SER A 495 -57.67 3.01 -27.56
C SER A 495 -58.46 2.11 -28.49
#